data_AF-A0AB33AJ14-F1
#
_entry.id   AF-A0AB33AJ14-F1
#
_cell.length_a   1.000
_cell.length_b   1.000
_cell.length_c   1.000
_cell.angle_alpha   90.00
_cell.angle_beta   90.00
_cell.angle_gamma   90.00
#
_symmetry.space_group_name_H-M   'P 1'
#
loop_
_entity.id
_entity.type
_entity.pdbx_description
1 polymer ?
#
loop_
_entity_poly.entity_id
_entity_poly.type
_entity_poly.pdbx_seq_one_letter_code
_entity_poly.pdbx_strand_id
1 'polypeptide(L)' 'MPAHAKGERKAYTVRPPIEAVPLLEEKFAQSGVSSMAQYMADLLAIHAGRPDLVRELGKVDKEVLPLAM' A
#
# COMPACT_ATOMS: atom_id res chain seq x y z
N MET A 1 13.97 16.51 6.53
CA MET A 1 13.50 16.30 5.14
C MET A 1 12.00 16.49 5.12
N PRO A 2 11.41 17.28 4.19
CA PRO A 2 9.97 17.37 4.11
C PRO A 2 9.40 15.98 3.77
N ALA A 3 8.44 15.50 4.55
CA ALA A 3 7.77 14.25 4.27
C ALA A 3 7.10 14.36 2.90
N HIS A 4 7.45 13.48 1.97
CA HIS A 4 6.83 13.43 0.65
C HIS A 4 5.31 13.31 0.85
N ALA A 5 4.56 14.38 0.53
CA ALA A 5 3.12 14.42 0.76
C ALA A 5 2.46 13.29 -0.04
N LYS A 6 1.60 12.49 0.62
CA LYS A 6 0.99 11.32 -0.01
C LYS A 6 -0.21 11.64 -0.94
N GLY A 7 -0.28 12.89 -1.41
CA GLY A 7 -1.44 13.45 -2.11
C GLY A 7 -2.63 13.69 -1.17
N GLU A 8 -3.73 14.17 -1.74
CA GLU A 8 -4.99 14.31 -1.02
C GLU A 8 -5.55 12.93 -0.62
N ARG A 9 -5.80 12.72 0.67
CA ARG A 9 -6.31 11.46 1.21
C ARG A 9 -7.35 11.73 2.30
N LYS A 10 -8.41 10.92 2.31
CA LYS A 10 -9.36 10.84 3.43
C LYS A 10 -8.98 9.69 4.34
N ALA A 11 -8.87 9.95 5.64
CA ALA A 11 -8.66 8.91 6.64
C ALA A 11 -9.95 8.11 6.86
N TYR A 12 -9.84 6.79 6.89
CA TYR A 12 -10.89 5.87 7.28
C TYR A 12 -10.43 5.04 8.47
N THR A 13 -11.25 4.97 9.51
CA THR A 13 -11.05 4.02 10.61
C THR A 13 -11.86 2.77 10.31
N VAL A 14 -11.19 1.62 10.25
CA VAL A 14 -11.83 0.32 10.01
C VAL A 14 -11.54 -0.59 11.20
N ARG A 15 -12.52 -1.41 11.59
CA ARG A 15 -12.41 -2.42 12.64
C ARG A 15 -12.76 -3.78 12.04
N PRO A 16 -11.81 -4.49 11.43
CA PRO A 16 -12.07 -5.82 10.90
C PRO A 16 -12.41 -6.79 12.05
N PRO A 17 -13.14 -7.90 11.77
CA PRO A 17 -13.27 -9.00 12.72
C PRO A 17 -11.91 -9.46 13.24
N ILE A 18 -11.84 -9.83 14.53
CA ILE A 18 -10.57 -10.13 15.19
C ILE A 18 -9.86 -11.32 14.54
N GLU A 19 -10.63 -12.26 13.99
CA GLU A 19 -10.14 -13.44 13.27
C GLU A 19 -9.42 -13.08 11.96
N ALA A 20 -9.74 -11.93 11.36
CA ALA A 20 -9.09 -11.47 10.13
C ALA A 20 -7.76 -10.75 10.39
N VAL A 21 -7.54 -10.22 11.61
CA VAL A 21 -6.33 -9.48 11.97
C VAL A 21 -5.05 -10.28 11.73
N PRO A 22 -4.88 -11.52 12.26
CA PRO A 22 -3.65 -12.27 12.04
C PRO A 22 -3.42 -12.60 10.56
N LEU A 23 -4.50 -12.87 9.80
CA LEU A 23 -4.41 -13.13 8.36
C LEU A 23 -3.95 -11.90 7.58
N LEU A 24 -4.39 -10.70 7.99
CA LEU A 24 -3.97 -9.45 7.38
C LEU A 24 -2.52 -9.12 7.72
N GLU A 25 -2.09 -9.36 8.96
CA GLU A 25 -0.70 -9.20 9.39
C GLU A 25 0.25 -10.15 8.65
N GLU A 26 -0.14 -11.41 8.47
CA GLU A 26 0.62 -12.37 7.69
C GLU A 26 0.76 -11.92 6.22
N LYS A 27 -0.34 -11.53 5.58
CA LYS A 27 -0.30 -11.03 4.20
C LYS A 27 0.51 -9.74 4.07
N PHE A 28 0.45 -8.86 5.07
CA PHE A 28 1.28 -7.67 5.12
C PHE A 28 2.76 -8.03 5.20
N ALA A 29 3.14 -8.94 6.11
CA ALA A 29 4.53 -9.39 6.26
C ALA A 29 5.09 -9.99 4.97
N GLN A 30 4.26 -10.67 4.18
CA GLN A 30 4.63 -11.25 2.88
C GLN A 30 4.66 -10.22 1.72
N SER A 31 4.08 -9.03 1.91
CA SER A 31 3.87 -8.07 0.82
C SER A 31 5.07 -7.18 0.50
N GLY A 32 6.02 -7.05 1.42
CA GLY A 32 7.15 -6.11 1.29
C GLY A 32 6.77 -4.63 1.43
N VAL A 33 5.51 -4.31 1.76
CA VAL A 33 5.04 -2.93 1.95
C VAL A 33 5.58 -2.36 3.26
N SER A 34 5.87 -1.06 3.30
CA SER A 34 6.53 -0.38 4.42
C SER A 34 5.69 -0.29 5.70
N SER A 35 4.36 -0.35 5.60
CA SER A 35 3.45 -0.22 6.75
C SER A 35 2.07 -0.79 6.47
N MET A 36 1.40 -1.28 7.52
CA MET A 36 0.02 -1.78 7.43
C MET A 36 -0.94 -0.73 6.87
N ALA A 37 -0.79 0.54 7.23
CA ALA A 37 -1.62 1.62 6.71
C ALA A 37 -1.45 1.81 5.19
N GLN A 38 -0.22 1.69 4.66
CA GLN A 38 0.01 1.78 3.22
C GLN A 38 -0.46 0.52 2.50
N TYR A 39 -0.29 -0.65 3.11
CA TYR A 39 -0.80 -1.93 2.60
C TYR A 39 -2.32 -1.90 2.43
N MET A 40 -3.06 -1.45 3.45
CA MET A 40 -4.51 -1.29 3.38
C MET A 40 -4.94 -0.25 2.35
N ALA A 41 -4.23 0.87 2.25
CA ALA A 41 -4.53 1.90 1.24
C ALA A 41 -4.35 1.37 -0.18
N ASP A 42 -3.29 0.60 -0.44
CA ASP A 42 -3.04 -0.01 -1.74
C ASP A 42 -4.05 -1.12 -2.07
N LEU A 43 -4.41 -1.96 -1.08
CA LEU A 43 -5.48 -2.95 -1.24
C LEU A 43 -6.82 -2.29 -1.60
N LEU A 44 -7.18 -1.19 -0.93
CA LEU A 44 -8.41 -0.45 -1.24
C LEU A 44 -8.39 0.14 -2.65
N ALA A 45 -7.24 0.65 -3.10
CA ALA A 45 -7.08 1.16 -4.46
C ALA A 45 -7.29 0.05 -5.51
N ILE A 46 -6.68 -1.12 -5.29
CA ILE A 46 -6.86 -2.30 -6.16
C ILE A 46 -8.32 -2.74 -6.15
N HIS A 47 -8.93 -2.87 -4.97
CA HIS A 47 -10.34 -3.28 -4.83
C HIS A 47 -11.30 -2.31 -5.53
N ALA A 48 -10.99 -1.01 -5.52
CA ALA A 48 -11.75 0.02 -6.23
C ALA A 48 -11.46 0.10 -7.74
N GLY A 49 -10.64 -0.80 -8.30
CA GLY A 49 -10.28 -0.82 -9.72
C GLY A 49 -9.32 0.30 -10.14
N ARG A 50 -8.55 0.85 -9.20
CA ARG A 50 -7.57 1.94 -9.42
C ARG A 50 -6.14 1.52 -9.07
N PRO A 51 -5.57 0.51 -9.75
CA PRO A 51 -4.20 0.05 -9.50
C PRO A 51 -3.14 1.13 -9.76
N ASP A 52 -3.47 2.15 -10.56
CA ASP A 52 -2.63 3.32 -10.81
C ASP A 52 -2.36 4.17 -9.54
N LEU A 53 -3.22 4.06 -8.53
CA LEU A 53 -3.05 4.75 -7.24
C LEU A 53 -2.18 3.96 -6.23
N VAL A 54 -1.83 2.72 -6.54
CA VAL A 54 -1.02 1.86 -5.69
C VAL A 54 0.40 2.40 -5.58
N ARG A 55 0.91 2.47 -4.35
CA ARG A 55 2.25 3.00 -4.10
C ARG A 55 3.31 1.92 -3.98
N GLU A 56 3.04 0.85 -3.24
CA GLU A 56 4.05 -0.11 -2.83
C GLU A 56 3.61 -1.55 -3.13
N LEU A 57 2.35 -1.90 -2.84
CA LEU A 57 1.87 -3.28 -2.98
C LEU A 57 2.03 -3.82 -4.41
N GLY A 58 2.76 -4.93 -4.56
CA GLY A 58 3.01 -5.56 -5.87
C GLY A 58 4.09 -4.88 -6.71
N LYS A 59 4.69 -3.78 -6.24
CA LYS A 59 5.91 -3.22 -6.84
C LYS A 59 7.12 -3.96 -6.27
N VAL A 60 7.37 -5.17 -6.77
CA VAL A 60 8.67 -5.83 -6.60
C VAL A 60 9.69 -4.96 -7.32
N ASP A 61 10.74 -4.49 -6.63
CA ASP A 61 11.79 -3.57 -7.10
C ASP A 61 12.09 -3.67 -8.61
N LYS A 62 11.27 -3.00 -9.41
CA LYS A 62 11.62 -2.60 -10.77
C LYS A 62 12.13 -1.18 -10.64
N GLU A 63 13.31 -1.07 -10.04
CA GLU A 63 14.24 0.00 -10.39
C GLU A 63 14.56 -0.14 -11.88
N VAL A 64 13.66 0.33 -12.74
CA VAL A 64 14.04 0.81 -14.07
C VAL A 64 13.89 2.30 -14.01
N LEU A 65 14.92 2.94 -13.44
CA LEU A 65 15.28 4.29 -13.80
C LEU A 65 15.43 4.29 -15.34
N PRO A 66 14.63 5.04 -16.11
CA PRO A 66 15.04 5.31 -17.48
C PRO A 66 16.35 6.09 -17.38
N LEU A 67 17.44 5.50 -17.89
CA LEU A 67 18.65 6.27 -18.20
C LEU A 67 18.22 7.34 -19.20
N ALA A 68 18.02 8.56 -18.72
CA ALA A 68 18.02 9.71 -19.59
C ALA A 68 19.47 9.97 -20.01
N MET A 69 19.78 9.60 -21.25
CA MET A 69 20.87 10.17 -22.05
C MET A 69 20.50 11.58 -22.50
#